data_AF-A0A7W2A7L2-F1
#
_entry.id   AF-A0A7W2A7L2-F1
#
_cell.length_a   1.000
_cell.length_b   1.000
_cell.length_c   1.000
_cell.angle_alpha   90.00
_cell.angle_beta   90.00
_cell.angle_gamma   90.00
#
_symmetry.space_group_name_H-M   'P 1'
#
loop_
_entity.id
_entity.type
_entity.pdbx_description
1 polymer ?
#
loop_
_entity_poly.entity_id
_entity_poly.type
_entity_poly.pdbx_seq_one_letter_code
_entity_poly.pdbx_strand_id
1 'polypeptide(L)'
;MLKIYIESIETGAEYNDIIYDFWINAKLREYTIKIFDSVPFDLRNKKNEYINALVLAGFLEKNDTDQQDDILTGTMINIEEQELSRWKQTRFDIKERKWLGIKNKNGYFLIDPNEAKELNIDIGENVTLKAGRFDLVGLE
;
A
#
# COMPACT_ATOMS: atom_id res chain seq x y z
N MET A 1 3.20 -4.14 10.58
CA MET A 1 4.09 -4.11 9.42
C MET A 1 3.54 -5.05 8.36
N LEU A 2 3.46 -4.60 7.11
CA LEU A 2 2.95 -5.41 6.01
C LEU A 2 4.11 -6.19 5.37
N LYS A 3 3.96 -7.51 5.27
CA LYS A 3 4.94 -8.39 4.62
C LYS A 3 4.29 -9.00 3.39
N ILE A 4 4.88 -8.77 2.22
CA ILE A 4 4.32 -9.19 0.92
C ILE A 4 5.28 -10.17 0.23
N TYR A 5 4.74 -11.13 -0.50
CA TYR A 5 5.52 -12.02 -1.38
C TYR A 5 5.38 -11.55 -2.82
N ILE A 6 6.49 -11.27 -3.49
CA ILE A 6 6.46 -10.81 -4.89
C ILE A 6 6.37 -12.02 -5.82
N GLU A 7 5.22 -12.20 -6.48
CA GLU A 7 5.03 -13.29 -7.43
C GLU A 7 5.59 -12.94 -8.82
N SER A 8 5.24 -11.75 -9.28
CA SER A 8 5.64 -11.27 -10.60
C SER A 8 5.76 -9.76 -10.62
N ILE A 9 6.64 -9.29 -11.49
CA ILE A 9 6.83 -7.87 -11.77
C ILE A 9 6.59 -7.70 -13.27
N GLU A 10 5.70 -6.77 -13.60
CA GLU A 10 5.33 -6.37 -14.96
C GLU A 10 5.88 -4.97 -15.16
N THR A 11 6.82 -4.80 -16.09
CA THR A 11 7.32 -3.49 -16.48
C THR A 11 6.20 -2.72 -17.17
N GLY A 12 5.92 -1.50 -16.70
CA GLY A 12 4.92 -0.65 -17.35
C GLY A 12 5.58 0.15 -18.47
N ALA A 13 5.84 1.43 -18.24
CA ALA A 13 6.48 2.30 -19.23
C ALA A 13 8.00 2.07 -19.30
N GLU A 14 8.49 1.63 -20.46
CA GLU A 14 9.91 1.47 -20.78
C GLU A 14 10.27 2.18 -22.10
N TYR A 15 11.24 3.09 -22.06
CA TYR A 15 11.74 3.82 -23.23
C TYR A 15 13.26 3.83 -23.24
N ASN A 16 13.89 3.37 -24.34
CA ASN A 16 15.35 3.32 -24.49
C ASN A 16 16.08 2.64 -23.31
N ASP A 17 15.59 1.46 -22.88
CA ASP A 17 16.10 0.69 -21.72
C ASP A 17 15.98 1.43 -20.36
N ILE A 18 15.21 2.53 -20.32
CA ILE A 18 14.88 3.28 -19.09
C ILE A 18 13.44 2.94 -18.70
N ILE A 19 13.27 2.45 -17.48
CA ILE A 19 11.96 2.12 -16.90
C ILE A 19 11.46 3.29 -16.07
N TYR A 20 10.20 3.63 -16.25
CA TYR A 20 9.54 4.74 -15.56
C TYR A 20 8.56 4.26 -14.49
N ASP A 21 8.02 3.05 -14.64
CA ASP A 21 7.19 2.39 -13.65
C ASP A 21 7.11 0.87 -13.85
N PHE A 22 6.65 0.17 -12.82
CA PHE A 22 6.29 -1.23 -12.89
C PHE A 22 5.13 -1.58 -11.95
N TRP A 23 4.45 -2.66 -12.27
CA TRP A 23 3.40 -3.26 -11.47
C TRP A 23 3.91 -4.54 -10.81
N ILE A 24 3.53 -4.73 -9.55
CA ILE A 24 3.92 -5.87 -8.74
C ILE A 24 2.66 -6.64 -8.39
N ASN A 25 2.57 -7.90 -8.80
CA ASN A 25 1.57 -8.81 -8.25
C ASN A 25 2.18 -9.44 -6.99
N ALA A 26 1.57 -9.15 -5.85
CA ALA A 26 2.08 -9.56 -4.56
C ALA A 26 1.03 -10.35 -3.75
N LYS A 27 1.48 -11.36 -3.01
CA LYS A 27 0.63 -12.15 -2.12
C LYS A 27 0.68 -11.64 -0.69
N LEU A 28 -0.52 -11.47 -0.14
CA LEU A 28 -0.84 -11.20 1.25
C LEU A 28 -1.60 -12.37 1.85
N ARG A 29 -0.86 -13.41 2.27
CA ARG A 29 -1.42 -14.70 2.68
C ARG A 29 -2.29 -15.32 1.57
N GLU A 30 -3.60 -15.12 1.63
CA GLU A 30 -4.61 -15.71 0.74
C GLU A 30 -5.06 -14.77 -0.37
N TYR A 31 -4.69 -13.48 -0.30
CA TYR A 31 -5.09 -12.46 -1.26
C TYR A 31 -3.93 -12.08 -2.16
N THR A 32 -4.25 -11.74 -3.41
CA THR A 32 -3.31 -11.08 -4.32
C THR A 32 -3.68 -9.61 -4.39
N ILE A 33 -2.67 -8.74 -4.32
CA ILE A 33 -2.81 -7.30 -4.56
C ILE A 33 -1.90 -6.90 -5.72
N LYS A 34 -2.37 -5.94 -6.52
CA LYS A 34 -1.56 -5.32 -7.58
C LYS A 34 -1.06 -3.96 -7.09
N ILE A 35 0.26 -3.83 -6.97
CA ILE A 35 0.93 -2.64 -6.44
C ILE A 35 1.62 -1.90 -7.58
N PHE A 36 1.41 -0.60 -7.66
CA PHE A 36 2.13 0.30 -8.53
C PHE A 36 3.43 0.78 -7.86
N ASP A 37 4.52 0.82 -8.64
CA ASP A 37 5.77 1.44 -8.25
C ASP A 37 6.25 2.35 -9.39
N SER A 38 6.38 3.64 -9.11
CA SER A 38 6.85 4.66 -10.07
C SER A 38 8.36 4.95 -9.94
N VAL A 39 9.12 3.96 -9.47
CA VAL A 39 10.58 3.90 -9.30
C VAL A 39 11.19 4.96 -8.36
N PRO A 40 11.20 4.65 -7.06
CA PRO A 40 12.39 4.86 -6.21
C PRO A 40 12.99 3.57 -5.60
N PHE A 41 12.37 2.39 -5.81
CA PHE A 41 12.74 1.14 -5.11
C PHE A 41 12.97 -0.08 -6.00
N ASP A 42 13.42 0.10 -7.26
CA ASP A 42 13.57 -0.97 -8.28
C ASP A 42 13.61 -2.41 -7.73
N LEU A 43 12.44 -3.06 -7.78
CA LEU A 43 12.22 -4.37 -7.18
C LEU A 43 12.42 -5.52 -8.18
N ARG A 44 12.86 -5.28 -9.41
CA ARG A 44 12.91 -6.31 -10.48
C ARG A 44 13.66 -7.58 -10.07
N ASN A 45 14.69 -7.44 -9.24
CA ASN A 45 15.48 -8.58 -8.73
C ASN A 45 14.86 -9.29 -7.52
N LYS A 46 13.71 -8.82 -7.02
CA LYS A 46 13.02 -9.36 -5.82
C LYS A 46 11.90 -10.34 -6.14
N LYS A 47 11.78 -10.77 -7.40
CA LYS A 47 10.82 -11.81 -7.78
C LYS A 47 11.05 -13.09 -6.96
N ASN A 48 9.97 -13.66 -6.43
CA ASN A 48 9.95 -14.81 -5.53
C ASN A 48 10.58 -14.56 -4.14
N GLU A 49 10.65 -13.32 -3.69
CA GLU A 49 11.08 -12.96 -2.34
C GLU A 49 9.93 -12.40 -1.50
N TYR A 50 10.06 -12.55 -0.17
CA TYR A 50 9.26 -11.80 0.78
C TYR A 50 9.96 -10.49 1.14
N ILE A 51 9.22 -9.39 1.12
CA ILE A 51 9.72 -8.07 1.53
C ILE A 51 8.79 -7.44 2.57
N ASN A 52 9.36 -6.63 3.47
CA ASN A 52 8.58 -5.71 4.30
C ASN A 52 8.31 -4.46 3.47
N ALA A 53 7.05 -4.06 3.41
CA ALA A 53 6.63 -2.94 2.56
C ALA A 53 5.70 -1.96 3.30
N LEU A 54 5.82 -0.69 2.93
CA LEU A 54 4.78 0.31 3.14
C LEU A 54 3.96 0.44 1.87
N VAL A 55 2.67 0.18 2.00
CA VAL A 55 1.72 0.27 0.89
C VAL A 55 0.68 1.32 1.24
N LEU A 56 0.55 2.31 0.36
CA LEU A 56 -0.51 3.30 0.38
C LEU A 56 -1.70 2.77 -0.43
N ALA A 57 -2.89 2.77 0.17
CA ALA A 57 -4.13 2.54 -0.54
C ALA A 57 -4.73 3.91 -0.89
N GLY A 58 -4.88 4.18 -2.19
CA GLY A 58 -5.41 5.43 -2.71
C GLY A 58 -6.63 5.22 -3.60
N PHE A 59 -7.31 6.33 -3.91
CA PHE A 59 -8.59 6.34 -4.62
C PHE A 59 -9.62 5.49 -3.89
N LEU A 60 -9.85 5.83 -2.61
CA LEU A 60 -10.69 5.05 -1.73
C LEU A 60 -12.18 5.33 -1.98
N GLU A 61 -12.97 4.25 -2.01
CA GLU A 61 -14.42 4.30 -2.06
C GLU A 61 -15.01 3.45 -0.93
N LYS A 62 -16.09 3.94 -0.31
CA LYS A 62 -16.91 3.08 0.57
C LYS A 62 -17.58 2.03 -0.30
N ASN A 63 -17.38 0.76 0.02
CA ASN A 63 -17.94 -0.34 -0.75
C ASN A 63 -18.96 -1.11 0.10
N ASP A 64 -20.19 -1.16 -0.38
CA ASP A 64 -21.29 -1.91 0.23
C ASP A 64 -21.45 -3.32 -0.40
N THR A 65 -20.54 -3.74 -1.29
CA THR A 65 -20.66 -5.00 -2.06
C THR A 65 -19.39 -5.86 -2.04
N ASP A 66 -19.55 -7.18 -1.95
CA ASP A 66 -18.50 -8.20 -1.77
C ASP A 66 -17.66 -8.53 -3.03
N GLN A 67 -17.47 -7.61 -3.99
CA GLN A 67 -16.56 -7.89 -5.11
C GLN A 67 -15.11 -7.97 -4.60
N GLN A 68 -14.53 -9.17 -4.57
CA GLN A 68 -13.35 -9.52 -3.76
C GLN A 68 -12.05 -8.78 -4.10
N ASP A 69 -11.89 -8.26 -5.30
CA ASP A 69 -10.63 -7.65 -5.72
C ASP A 69 -10.51 -6.23 -5.14
N ASP A 70 -9.36 -5.93 -4.54
CA ASP A 70 -8.99 -4.63 -3.96
C ASP A 70 -9.84 -4.14 -2.75
N ILE A 71 -10.57 -5.05 -2.09
CA ILE A 71 -11.25 -4.75 -0.83
C ILE A 71 -10.26 -4.75 0.36
N LEU A 72 -10.31 -3.68 1.15
CA LEU A 72 -9.63 -3.52 2.42
C LEU A 72 -10.64 -3.47 3.56
N THR A 73 -10.62 -4.51 4.39
CA THR A 73 -11.34 -4.51 5.66
C THR A 73 -10.37 -4.40 6.82
N GLY A 74 -10.69 -3.53 7.78
CA GLY A 74 -9.92 -3.39 9.02
C GLY A 74 -10.38 -2.21 9.87
N THR A 75 -9.61 -1.93 10.90
CA THR A 75 -9.87 -0.80 11.82
C THR A 75 -9.05 0.40 11.40
N MET A 76 -9.69 1.57 11.29
CA MET A 76 -9.00 2.83 11.04
C MET A 76 -8.18 3.26 12.26
N ILE A 77 -6.89 3.55 12.06
CA ILE A 77 -5.95 3.93 13.13
C ILE A 77 -5.12 5.14 12.72
N ASN A 78 -4.58 5.84 13.72
CA ASN A 78 -3.47 6.76 13.50
C ASN A 78 -2.18 5.96 13.33
N ILE A 79 -1.38 6.29 12.33
CA ILE A 79 -0.03 5.75 12.20
C ILE A 79 0.91 6.67 12.98
N GLU A 80 1.43 6.17 14.10
CA GLU A 80 2.39 6.91 14.91
C GLU A 80 3.70 7.13 14.13
N GLU A 81 4.29 8.31 14.29
CA GLU A 81 5.57 8.65 13.64
C GLU A 81 6.67 7.65 13.97
N GLN A 82 6.64 7.06 15.17
CA GLN A 82 7.61 6.04 15.60
C GLN A 82 7.51 4.73 14.78
N GLU A 83 6.34 4.39 14.25
CA GLU A 83 6.19 3.24 13.36
C GLU A 83 6.80 3.53 11.98
N LEU A 84 6.69 4.78 11.51
CA LEU A 84 7.27 5.23 10.24
C LEU A 84 8.79 5.46 10.34
N SER A 85 9.29 5.83 11.52
CA SER A 85 10.72 6.11 11.74
C SER A 85 11.61 4.87 11.61
N ARG A 86 11.05 3.66 11.77
CA ARG A 86 11.74 2.38 11.57
C ARG A 86 12.07 2.08 10.10
N TRP A 87 11.44 2.77 9.16
CA TRP A 87 11.63 2.54 7.73
C TRP A 87 12.86 3.28 7.21
N LYS A 88 13.72 2.51 6.55
CA LYS A 88 15.02 2.99 6.05
C LYS A 88 14.93 3.59 4.65
N GLN A 89 14.05 3.08 3.81
CA GLN A 89 13.88 3.51 2.44
C GLN A 89 12.43 3.90 2.21
N THR A 90 12.17 5.19 1.98
CA THR A 90 10.80 5.70 1.83
C THR A 90 10.75 6.74 0.73
N ARG A 91 9.62 6.80 0.03
CA ARG A 91 9.32 7.87 -0.92
C ARG A 91 9.12 9.16 -0.11
N PHE A 92 9.45 10.30 -0.69
CA PHE A 92 9.53 11.61 -0.01
C PHE A 92 8.32 11.90 0.90
N ASP A 93 8.56 12.66 1.97
CA ASP A 93 7.59 13.23 2.91
C ASP A 93 6.74 12.24 3.74
N ILE A 94 7.02 10.93 3.68
CA ILE A 94 6.25 9.96 4.47
C ILE A 94 6.31 10.23 5.98
N LYS A 95 7.41 10.82 6.46
CA LYS A 95 7.62 11.15 7.88
C LYS A 95 7.03 12.51 8.28
N GLU A 96 6.75 13.37 7.31
CA GLU A 96 6.24 14.73 7.56
C GLU A 96 4.72 14.78 7.66
N ARG A 97 4.05 13.70 7.19
CA ARG A 97 2.60 13.60 7.17
C ARG A 97 2.07 12.73 8.31
N LYS A 98 0.99 13.17 8.93
CA LYS A 98 0.23 12.39 9.92
C LYS A 98 -0.65 11.36 9.23
N TRP A 99 -0.05 10.29 8.72
CA TRP A 99 -0.78 9.25 8.02
C TRP A 99 -1.83 8.57 8.90
N LEU A 100 -2.93 8.20 8.27
CA LEU A 100 -3.85 7.22 8.82
C LEU A 100 -3.49 5.83 8.28
N GLY A 101 -4.12 4.80 8.83
CA GLY A 101 -4.01 3.49 8.25
C GLY A 101 -5.16 2.56 8.59
N ILE A 102 -5.36 1.58 7.73
CA ILE A 102 -6.27 0.46 7.99
C ILE A 102 -5.43 -0.69 8.54
N LYS A 103 -5.68 -1.06 9.80
CA LYS A 103 -5.03 -2.19 10.46
C LYS A 103 -5.88 -3.44 10.33
N ASN A 104 -5.28 -4.52 9.84
CA ASN A 104 -5.90 -5.84 9.77
C ASN A 104 -4.89 -6.97 10.04
N LYS A 105 -5.29 -8.22 9.80
CA LYS A 105 -4.45 -9.41 10.02
C LYS A 105 -3.16 -9.45 9.19
N ASN A 106 -3.10 -8.70 8.10
CA ASN A 106 -1.96 -8.66 7.18
C ASN A 106 -0.96 -7.56 7.55
N GLY A 107 -1.40 -6.51 8.25
CA GLY A 107 -0.55 -5.39 8.64
C GLY A 107 -1.32 -4.09 8.67
N TYR A 108 -0.67 -3.02 8.25
CA TYR A 108 -1.29 -1.72 8.06
C TYR A 108 -1.12 -1.30 6.61
N PHE A 109 -2.18 -0.73 6.03
CA PHE A 109 -2.14 0.00 4.78
C PHE A 109 -2.21 1.48 5.12
N LEU A 110 -1.34 2.28 4.54
CA LEU A 110 -1.38 3.72 4.72
C LEU A 110 -2.57 4.30 3.97
N ILE A 111 -3.16 5.33 4.56
CA ILE A 111 -4.29 6.05 4.02
C ILE A 111 -4.01 7.54 4.11
N ASP A 112 -4.22 8.24 3.00
CA ASP A 112 -4.19 9.70 2.97
C ASP A 112 -5.28 10.26 3.92
N PRO A 113 -4.92 11.11 4.92
CA PRO A 113 -5.89 11.69 5.84
C PRO A 113 -6.99 12.51 5.16
N ASN A 114 -6.70 13.12 4.01
CA ASN A 114 -7.69 13.88 3.25
C ASN A 114 -8.73 12.95 2.61
N GLU A 115 -8.30 11.84 2.00
CA GLU A 115 -9.23 10.85 1.44
C GLU A 115 -10.12 10.24 2.55
N ALA A 116 -9.55 9.90 3.70
CA ALA A 116 -10.34 9.39 4.83
C ALA A 116 -11.38 10.42 5.33
N LYS A 117 -11.01 11.71 5.35
CA LYS A 117 -11.91 12.80 5.72
C LYS A 117 -13.04 12.97 4.72
N GLU A 118 -12.77 12.89 3.42
CA GLU A 118 -13.79 12.96 2.37
C GLU A 118 -14.82 11.83 2.50
N LEU A 119 -14.37 10.66 2.96
CA LEU A 119 -15.26 9.52 3.21
C LEU A 119 -16.00 9.60 4.56
N ASN A 120 -15.75 10.60 5.41
CA ASN A 120 -16.28 10.68 6.78
C ASN A 120 -16.04 9.38 7.57
N ILE A 121 -14.76 9.00 7.72
CA ILE A 121 -14.35 7.82 8.50
C ILE A 121 -13.62 8.31 9.76
N ASP A 122 -14.05 7.80 10.91
CA ASP A 122 -13.43 8.13 12.20
C ASP A 122 -12.40 7.09 12.64
N ILE A 123 -11.45 7.53 13.47
CA ILE A 123 -10.47 6.63 14.09
C ILE A 123 -11.18 5.64 15.02
N GLY A 124 -10.82 4.37 14.91
CA GLY A 124 -11.41 3.27 15.67
C GLY A 124 -12.58 2.60 14.98
N GLU A 125 -13.10 3.17 13.88
CA GLU A 125 -14.15 2.53 13.09
C GLU A 125 -13.62 1.30 12.34
N ASN A 126 -14.45 0.26 12.25
CA ASN A 126 -14.22 -0.84 11.33
C ASN A 126 -14.81 -0.46 9.98
N VAL A 127 -13.97 -0.45 8.95
CA VAL A 127 -14.34 -0.05 7.61
C VAL A 127 -14.06 -1.16 6.61
N THR A 128 -14.87 -1.17 5.56
CA THR A 128 -14.65 -1.94 4.34
C THR A 128 -14.59 -0.95 3.19
N LEU A 129 -13.40 -0.77 2.63
CA LEU A 129 -13.15 0.17 1.54
C LEU A 129 -12.68 -0.59 0.31
N LYS A 130 -13.00 -0.06 -0.86
CA LYS A 130 -12.35 -0.44 -2.11
C LYS A 130 -11.20 0.54 -2.36
N ALA A 131 -10.02 0.03 -2.65
CA ALA A 131 -8.89 0.83 -3.09
C ALA A 131 -8.83 0.81 -4.62
N GLY A 132 -8.84 1.98 -5.27
CA GLY A 132 -8.64 2.05 -6.71
C GLY A 132 -7.20 1.78 -7.14
N ARG A 133 -6.22 1.99 -6.23
CA ARG A 133 -4.82 1.65 -6.46
C ARG A 133 -4.06 1.42 -5.16
N PHE A 134 -3.07 0.53 -5.22
CA PHE A 134 -2.03 0.39 -4.19
C PHE A 134 -0.71 0.94 -4.70
N ASP A 135 -0.06 1.81 -3.93
CA ASP A 135 1.24 2.39 -4.25
C ASP A 135 2.30 1.88 -3.27
N LEU A 136 3.44 1.43 -3.78
CA LEU A 136 4.61 1.15 -2.94
C LEU A 136 5.29 2.47 -2.55
N VAL A 137 5.42 2.69 -1.24
CA VAL A 137 5.96 3.95 -0.71
C VAL A 137 7.14 3.77 0.24
N GLY A 138 7.52 2.53 0.58
CA GLY A 138 8.73 2.27 1.36
C GLY A 138 9.05 0.80 1.59
N LEU A 139 10.32 0.55 1.93
CA LEU A 139 10.95 -0.74 2.22
C LEU A 139 11.84 -0.64 3.46
N GLU A 140 11.99 -1.74 4.20
CA GLU A 140 12.83 -1.86 5.40
C GLU A 140 14.12 -2.65 5.14
#